data_AF-A0A2I0KS83-F1
#
_entry.id   AF-A0A2I0KS83-F1
#
_cell.length_a   1.000
_cell.length_b   1.000
_cell.length_c   1.000
_cell.angle_alpha   90.00
_cell.angle_beta   90.00
_cell.angle_gamma   90.00
#
_symmetry.space_group_name_H-M   'P 1'
#
loop_
_entity.id
_entity.type
_entity.pdbx_description
1 polymer ?
#
loop_
_entity_poly.entity_id
_entity_poly.type
_entity_poly.pdbx_seq_one_letter_code
_entity_poly.pdbx_strand_id
1 'polypeptide(L)'
;MGAPLSPVHVSSLDPLPHLSIKDTPIETSSAQYILQQYTAASGGQKLQNSIRNAYALGKLKMTTSEFETATKVIKNRNAAETGGFVLWQMNPDMWYVELSVGGSKVHAGCNGNLVWRHTPWLGAHTAKGPVRPLRRALQGLDPRTTASLFADAKCIGEKKLNGEDCFILKLCADPHTLTARSEGPAEIIRHVLFGYFSQKTGLLVYMEDSHLTRIQSSGGDAVYWETTINSFLDDYRPVEGVMIAHSGRSIVTLFRFGEMAMSHTKTRMEESWTIEEVAFNIPGLSEECFIPPGDLKSGSISEACELPQEERAKGSSISTHRAKVAALEKSHEL
;
A
#
# COMPACT_ATOMS: atom_id res chain seq x y z
N MET A 1 -5.34 -5.58 -3.80
CA MET A 1 -4.57 -4.48 -3.17
C MET A 1 -5.55 -3.43 -2.66
N GLY A 2 -5.72 -3.33 -1.33
CA GLY A 2 -6.65 -2.35 -0.74
C GLY A 2 -5.93 -1.04 -0.40
N ALA A 3 -5.53 -0.92 0.87
CA ALA A 3 -4.80 0.23 1.41
C ALA A 3 -3.63 -0.22 2.30
N PRO A 4 -2.53 -0.74 1.71
CA PRO A 4 -1.33 -1.10 2.46
C PRO A 4 -0.66 0.14 3.03
N LEU A 5 -0.09 0.01 4.23
CA LEU A 5 0.60 1.09 4.93
C LEU A 5 2.10 0.88 4.89
N SER A 6 2.85 1.97 5.03
CA SER A 6 4.30 1.95 5.21
C SER A 6 4.75 1.13 6.43
N PRO A 7 6.05 0.80 6.54
CA PRO A 7 6.59 0.05 7.68
C PRO A 7 6.54 0.80 9.01
N VAL A 8 6.71 2.12 8.98
CA VAL A 8 6.87 2.96 10.17
C VAL A 8 5.98 4.20 10.10
N HIS A 9 5.62 4.71 11.27
CA HIS A 9 4.99 6.03 11.40
C HIS A 9 6.01 7.08 10.98
N VAL A 10 5.56 8.14 10.31
CA VAL A 10 6.34 9.36 10.13
C VAL A 10 5.45 10.56 10.30
N SER A 11 6.00 11.61 10.90
CA SER A 11 5.37 12.92 11.00
C SER A 11 5.91 13.81 9.89
N SER A 12 5.00 14.37 9.09
CA SER A 12 5.34 15.35 8.05
C SER A 12 5.75 16.72 8.61
N LEU A 13 5.62 16.91 9.92
CA LEU A 13 6.03 18.12 10.66
C LEU A 13 7.49 18.04 11.13
N ASP A 14 8.05 16.83 11.22
CA ASP A 14 9.41 16.66 11.71
C ASP A 14 10.40 17.15 10.65
N PRO A 15 11.37 18.01 11.03
CA PRO A 15 12.35 18.51 10.08
C PRO A 15 13.20 17.35 9.55
N LEU A 16 13.45 17.34 8.25
CA LEU A 16 14.44 16.42 7.68
C LEU A 16 15.80 16.65 8.35
N PRO A 17 16.55 15.58 8.65
CA PRO A 17 17.84 15.72 9.29
C PRO A 17 18.78 16.53 8.41
N HIS A 18 19.48 17.50 9.03
CA HIS A 18 20.53 18.22 8.35
C HIS A 18 21.68 17.27 8.00
N LEU A 19 22.22 17.40 6.79
CA LEU A 19 23.38 16.63 6.38
C LEU A 19 24.55 16.94 7.32
N SER A 20 24.97 15.94 8.09
CA SER A 20 26.19 15.99 8.89
C SER A 20 27.16 14.92 8.39
N ILE A 21 28.36 15.36 8.02
CA ILE A 21 29.43 14.45 7.58
C ILE A 21 30.31 14.05 8.77
N LYS A 22 30.33 14.84 9.85
CA LYS A 22 31.13 14.54 11.04
C LYS A 22 30.41 13.53 11.92
N ASP A 23 31.15 12.52 12.36
CA ASP A 23 30.72 11.49 13.31
C ASP A 23 29.42 10.75 12.93
N THR A 24 29.05 10.81 11.64
CA THR A 24 27.85 10.16 11.09
C THR A 24 28.28 9.00 10.20
N PRO A 25 27.72 7.80 10.36
CA PRO A 25 28.01 6.67 9.48
C PRO A 25 27.83 7.04 8.01
N ILE A 26 28.68 6.48 7.14
CA ILE A 26 28.66 6.80 5.70
C ILE A 26 27.32 6.44 5.07
N GLU A 27 26.69 5.37 5.53
CA GLU A 27 25.38 4.91 5.05
C GLU A 27 24.28 5.93 5.38
N THR A 28 24.35 6.54 6.57
CA THR A 28 23.38 7.54 7.04
C THR A 28 23.60 8.89 6.35
N SER A 29 24.84 9.38 6.31
CA SER A 29 25.15 10.65 5.63
C SER A 29 24.88 10.58 4.11
N SER A 30 25.14 9.43 3.48
CA SER A 30 24.75 9.20 2.08
C SER A 30 23.24 9.23 1.90
N ALA A 31 22.47 8.62 2.82
CA ALA A 31 21.01 8.68 2.77
C ALA A 31 20.48 10.11 2.88
N GLN A 32 21.03 10.90 3.82
CA GLN A 32 20.69 12.32 3.97
C GLN A 32 20.98 13.10 2.68
N TYR A 33 22.13 12.87 2.05
CA TYR A 33 22.47 13.50 0.77
C TYR A 33 21.47 13.14 -0.33
N ILE A 34 21.14 11.86 -0.48
CA ILE A 34 20.18 11.37 -1.48
C ILE A 34 18.80 12.01 -1.26
N LEU A 35 18.35 12.13 -0.01
CA LEU A 35 17.07 12.76 0.31
C LEU A 35 17.06 14.26 0.04
N GLN A 36 18.19 14.96 0.23
CA GLN A 36 18.30 16.36 -0.17
C GLN A 36 18.15 16.51 -1.69
N GLN A 37 18.78 15.63 -2.47
CA GLN A 37 18.62 15.62 -3.93
C GLN A 37 17.18 15.33 -4.33
N TYR A 38 16.55 14.32 -3.72
CA TYR A 38 15.15 14.00 -3.96
C TYR A 38 14.22 15.16 -3.61
N THR A 39 14.42 15.80 -2.46
CA THR A 39 13.61 16.94 -2.01
C THR A 39 13.76 18.11 -2.97
N ALA A 40 14.98 18.41 -3.42
CA ALA A 40 15.22 19.45 -4.41
C ALA A 40 14.57 19.13 -5.77
N ALA A 41 14.72 17.89 -6.26
CA ALA A 41 14.17 17.43 -7.53
C ALA A 41 12.63 17.39 -7.53
N SER A 42 12.00 17.16 -6.37
CA SER A 42 10.54 17.03 -6.24
C SER A 42 9.81 18.32 -5.87
N GLY A 43 10.45 19.48 -6.03
CA GLY A 43 9.83 20.81 -5.86
C GLY A 43 10.35 21.61 -4.66
N GLY A 44 11.20 21.02 -3.83
CA GLY A 44 11.88 21.68 -2.72
C GLY A 44 11.03 21.80 -1.45
N GLN A 45 11.70 21.78 -0.30
CA GLN A 45 11.06 21.75 1.02
C GLN A 45 10.09 22.91 1.26
N LYS A 46 10.44 24.13 0.82
CA LYS A 46 9.61 25.33 1.07
C LYS A 46 8.26 25.24 0.36
N LEU A 47 8.26 24.85 -0.91
CA LEU A 47 7.05 24.67 -1.69
C LEU A 47 6.24 23.51 -1.12
N GLN A 48 6.90 22.38 -0.88
CA GLN A 48 6.25 21.22 -0.29
C GLN A 48 5.55 21.61 1.00
N ASN A 49 6.23 22.26 1.96
CA ASN A 49 5.68 22.74 3.25
C ASN A 49 4.48 23.69 3.14
N SER A 50 4.32 24.41 2.03
CA SER A 50 3.19 25.30 1.82
C SER A 50 1.88 24.57 1.51
N ILE A 51 1.97 23.31 1.06
CA ILE A 51 0.81 22.48 0.71
C ILE A 51 0.12 22.01 2.01
N ARG A 52 -1.16 22.33 2.14
CA ARG A 52 -1.99 21.95 3.30
C ARG A 52 -2.76 20.66 3.07
N ASN A 53 -3.22 20.46 1.85
CA ASN A 53 -3.95 19.29 1.43
C ASN A 53 -3.73 19.01 -0.05
N ALA A 54 -4.06 17.79 -0.46
CA ALA A 54 -3.90 17.32 -1.83
C ALA A 54 -5.04 16.37 -2.23
N TYR A 55 -5.28 16.33 -3.54
CA TYR A 55 -6.22 15.44 -4.20
C TYR A 55 -5.53 14.77 -5.38
N ALA A 56 -5.78 13.48 -5.56
CA ALA A 56 -5.40 12.76 -6.77
C ALA A 56 -6.52 11.81 -7.21
N LEU A 57 -6.88 11.87 -8.49
CA LEU A 57 -7.78 10.94 -9.16
C LEU A 57 -6.99 10.13 -10.18
N GLY A 58 -7.19 8.82 -10.20
CA GLY A 58 -6.51 7.97 -11.15
C GLY A 58 -7.34 6.79 -11.62
N LYS A 59 -6.94 6.27 -12.77
CA LYS A 59 -7.39 4.99 -13.31
C LYS A 59 -6.44 3.89 -12.88
N LEU A 60 -6.96 2.70 -12.69
CA LEU A 60 -6.16 1.52 -12.42
C LEU A 60 -6.65 0.34 -13.25
N LYS A 61 -5.71 -0.53 -13.62
CA LYS A 61 -5.96 -1.80 -14.28
C LYS A 61 -5.29 -2.90 -13.48
N MET A 62 -6.07 -3.86 -13.00
CA MET A 62 -5.59 -5.00 -12.23
C MET A 62 -5.64 -6.26 -13.07
N THR A 63 -4.55 -7.02 -13.08
CA THR A 63 -4.45 -8.31 -13.77
C THR A 63 -3.98 -9.35 -12.76
N THR A 64 -4.82 -10.36 -12.48
CA THR A 64 -4.43 -11.49 -11.64
C THR A 64 -3.58 -12.43 -12.48
N SER A 65 -2.27 -12.45 -12.25
CA SER A 65 -1.37 -13.08 -13.22
C SER A 65 -1.19 -14.57 -12.95
N GLU A 66 -0.93 -15.00 -11.71
CA GLU A 66 -0.44 -16.37 -11.44
C GLU A 66 -0.80 -16.86 -10.03
N PHE A 67 -1.31 -18.08 -9.92
CA PHE A 67 -1.46 -18.82 -8.66
C PHE A 67 -0.67 -20.13 -8.76
N GLU A 68 0.27 -20.31 -7.85
CA GLU A 68 1.18 -21.45 -7.82
C GLU A 68 1.04 -22.18 -6.48
N THR A 69 1.02 -23.50 -6.57
CA THR A 69 1.04 -24.46 -5.46
C THR A 69 2.20 -25.41 -5.68
N ALA A 70 2.60 -26.18 -4.66
CA ALA A 70 3.71 -27.13 -4.77
C ALA A 70 3.60 -28.13 -5.95
N THR A 71 2.40 -28.38 -6.47
CA THR A 71 2.16 -29.35 -7.54
C THR A 71 1.61 -28.75 -8.83
N LYS A 72 1.21 -27.46 -8.84
CA LYS A 72 0.51 -26.86 -9.99
C LYS A 72 0.70 -25.36 -10.06
N VAL A 73 0.97 -24.86 -11.27
CA VAL A 73 0.91 -23.44 -11.63
C VAL A 73 -0.33 -23.20 -12.48
N ILE A 74 -1.23 -22.34 -12.00
CA ILE A 74 -2.41 -21.87 -12.71
C ILE A 74 -2.13 -20.43 -13.15
N LYS A 75 -2.02 -20.21 -14.46
CA LYS A 75 -1.93 -18.88 -15.05
C LYS A 75 -3.31 -18.49 -15.55
N ASN A 76 -3.94 -17.50 -14.92
CA ASN A 76 -5.20 -16.96 -15.41
C ASN A 76 -4.89 -15.79 -16.35
N ARG A 77 -4.87 -16.04 -17.67
CA ARG A 77 -4.32 -15.04 -18.61
C ARG A 77 -5.28 -13.95 -19.10
N ASN A 78 -6.57 -13.97 -18.75
CA ASN A 78 -7.55 -13.28 -19.61
C ASN A 78 -8.59 -12.36 -18.92
N ALA A 79 -8.45 -11.99 -17.64
CA ALA A 79 -9.33 -10.98 -17.04
C ALA A 79 -8.49 -9.86 -16.42
N ALA A 80 -8.43 -8.72 -17.12
CA ALA A 80 -7.92 -7.48 -16.56
C ALA A 80 -9.12 -6.63 -16.17
N GLU A 81 -9.26 -6.36 -14.87
CA GLU A 81 -10.31 -5.51 -14.34
C GLU A 81 -9.83 -4.07 -14.34
N THR A 82 -10.60 -3.18 -14.95
CA THR A 82 -10.35 -1.74 -14.90
C THR A 82 -11.15 -1.11 -13.77
N GLY A 83 -10.64 0.02 -13.29
CA GLY A 83 -11.17 0.70 -12.15
C GLY A 83 -10.56 2.07 -11.99
N GLY A 84 -10.80 2.66 -10.83
CA GLY A 84 -10.24 3.95 -10.46
C GLY A 84 -10.00 4.05 -8.97
N PHE A 85 -9.27 5.10 -8.61
CA PHE A 85 -9.08 5.47 -7.23
C PHE A 85 -9.15 6.98 -7.08
N VAL A 86 -9.54 7.40 -5.89
CA VAL A 86 -9.40 8.78 -5.43
C VAL A 86 -8.63 8.78 -4.13
N LEU A 87 -7.68 9.69 -4.01
CA LEU A 87 -6.85 9.90 -2.82
C LEU A 87 -6.99 11.36 -2.38
N TRP A 88 -7.39 11.53 -1.12
CA TRP A 88 -7.37 12.81 -0.43
C TRP A 88 -6.32 12.76 0.67
N GLN A 89 -5.57 13.84 0.84
CA GLN A 89 -4.58 13.98 1.90
C GLN A 89 -4.71 15.35 2.55
N MET A 90 -4.51 15.44 3.86
CA MET A 90 -4.49 16.69 4.60
C MET A 90 -3.44 16.62 5.71
N ASN A 91 -2.70 17.71 5.89
CA ASN A 91 -1.69 17.80 6.93
C ASN A 91 -2.33 18.17 8.28
N PRO A 92 -1.84 17.58 9.39
CA PRO A 92 -0.90 16.46 9.46
C PRO A 92 -1.60 15.09 9.36
N ASP A 93 -0.95 14.14 8.67
CA ASP A 93 -1.20 12.69 8.75
C ASP A 93 -2.64 12.21 8.50
N MET A 94 -3.47 13.01 7.83
CA MET A 94 -4.80 12.63 7.39
C MET A 94 -4.80 12.20 5.92
N TRP A 95 -5.51 11.12 5.63
CA TRP A 95 -5.71 10.69 4.26
C TRP A 95 -6.97 9.86 4.13
N TYR A 96 -7.56 9.84 2.95
CA TYR A 96 -8.70 9.00 2.60
C TYR A 96 -8.48 8.44 1.20
N VAL A 97 -8.78 7.17 1.00
CA VAL A 97 -8.71 6.54 -0.32
C VAL A 97 -9.95 5.70 -0.57
N GLU A 98 -10.51 5.84 -1.77
CA GLU A 98 -11.46 4.91 -2.34
C GLU A 98 -10.83 4.25 -3.57
N LEU A 99 -10.91 2.93 -3.65
CA LEU A 99 -10.52 2.15 -4.82
C LEU A 99 -11.72 1.33 -5.29
N SER A 100 -12.01 1.39 -6.57
CA SER A 100 -13.11 0.65 -7.21
C SER A 100 -12.59 -0.14 -8.40
N VAL A 101 -12.70 -1.48 -8.39
CA VAL A 101 -12.17 -2.38 -9.43
C VAL A 101 -13.05 -3.63 -9.52
N GLY A 102 -13.44 -4.05 -10.73
CA GLY A 102 -14.13 -5.33 -10.95
C GLY A 102 -15.38 -5.53 -10.07
N GLY A 103 -16.18 -4.47 -9.91
CA GLY A 103 -17.38 -4.48 -9.05
C GLY A 103 -17.13 -4.45 -7.54
N SER A 104 -15.86 -4.49 -7.10
CA SER A 104 -15.46 -4.38 -5.69
C SER A 104 -15.02 -2.97 -5.35
N LYS A 105 -15.40 -2.49 -4.16
CA LYS A 105 -14.96 -1.20 -3.61
C LYS A 105 -14.25 -1.37 -2.28
N VAL A 106 -13.15 -0.64 -2.09
CA VAL A 106 -12.42 -0.58 -0.82
C VAL A 106 -12.31 0.89 -0.43
N HIS A 107 -12.65 1.18 0.82
CA HIS A 107 -12.47 2.49 1.43
C HIS A 107 -11.50 2.36 2.59
N ALA A 108 -10.63 3.33 2.78
CA ALA A 108 -9.75 3.40 3.93
C ALA A 108 -9.40 4.85 4.22
N GLY A 109 -9.09 5.14 5.46
CA GLY A 109 -8.68 6.48 5.83
C GLY A 109 -7.92 6.54 7.13
N CYS A 110 -7.42 7.75 7.39
CA CYS A 110 -6.77 8.13 8.61
C CYS A 110 -7.19 9.55 8.99
N ASN A 111 -7.56 9.73 10.27
CA ASN A 111 -7.92 11.02 10.85
C ASN A 111 -6.76 11.66 11.65
N GLY A 112 -5.51 11.28 11.35
CA GLY A 112 -4.32 11.68 12.11
C GLY A 112 -4.06 10.88 13.40
N ASN A 113 -5.06 10.17 13.93
CA ASN A 113 -4.93 9.39 15.17
C ASN A 113 -5.16 7.88 14.99
N LEU A 114 -6.03 7.52 14.05
CA LEU A 114 -6.48 6.16 13.80
C LEU A 114 -6.45 5.89 12.30
N VAL A 115 -6.04 4.70 11.90
CA VAL A 115 -6.23 4.21 10.53
C VAL A 115 -7.36 3.20 10.51
N TRP A 116 -8.25 3.30 9.53
CA TRP A 116 -9.39 2.41 9.37
C TRP A 116 -9.49 1.91 7.92
N ARG A 117 -10.17 0.77 7.75
CA ARG A 117 -10.46 0.18 6.45
C ARG A 117 -11.86 -0.39 6.44
N HIS A 118 -12.50 -0.29 5.29
CA HIS A 118 -13.74 -0.96 4.97
C HIS A 118 -13.54 -1.78 3.71
N THR A 119 -13.54 -3.11 3.85
CA THR A 119 -13.43 -4.05 2.73
C THR A 119 -14.71 -4.89 2.62
N PRO A 120 -15.11 -5.35 1.41
CA PRO A 120 -16.34 -6.12 1.24
C PRO A 120 -16.40 -7.41 2.07
N TRP A 121 -15.24 -8.00 2.38
CA TRP A 121 -15.15 -9.28 3.10
C TRP A 121 -14.99 -9.15 4.63
N LEU A 122 -14.53 -8.00 5.13
CA LEU A 122 -14.23 -7.81 6.56
C LEU A 122 -15.04 -6.67 7.21
N GLY A 123 -15.72 -5.85 6.41
CA GLY A 123 -16.40 -4.64 6.89
C GLY A 123 -15.45 -3.59 7.46
N ALA A 124 -15.99 -2.65 8.23
CA ALA A 124 -15.24 -1.58 8.88
C ALA A 124 -14.41 -2.12 10.05
N HIS A 125 -13.10 -1.90 10.01
CA HIS A 125 -12.18 -2.26 11.09
C HIS A 125 -11.00 -1.28 11.18
N THR A 126 -10.41 -1.20 12.37
CA THR A 126 -9.22 -0.38 12.65
C THR A 126 -7.94 -1.12 12.32
N ALA A 127 -6.95 -0.44 11.77
CA ALA A 127 -5.59 -0.96 11.69
C ALA A 127 -4.89 -0.85 13.05
N LYS A 128 -4.18 -1.91 13.46
CA LYS A 128 -3.37 -1.89 14.68
C LYS A 128 -2.06 -1.10 14.52
N GLY A 129 -1.57 -0.63 15.67
CA GLY A 129 -0.34 0.12 15.81
C GLY A 129 -0.50 1.61 15.50
N PRO A 130 0.61 2.36 15.45
CA PRO A 130 0.59 3.78 15.17
C PRO A 130 0.11 4.07 13.74
N VAL A 131 -0.35 5.30 13.52
CA VAL A 131 -0.70 5.84 12.21
C VAL A 131 0.50 5.74 11.28
N ARG A 132 0.26 5.40 10.02
CA ARG A 132 1.31 5.19 9.03
C ARG A 132 0.85 5.71 7.68
N PRO A 133 1.75 6.31 6.88
CA PRO A 133 1.45 6.70 5.52
C PRO A 133 0.80 5.58 4.69
N LEU A 134 -0.18 5.98 3.87
CA LEU A 134 -0.70 5.11 2.82
C LEU A 134 0.38 4.89 1.76
N ARG A 135 0.66 3.63 1.41
CA ARG A 135 1.69 3.29 0.41
C ARG A 135 1.46 3.97 -0.95
N ARG A 136 0.20 4.16 -1.36
CA ARG A 136 -0.14 4.84 -2.63
C ARG A 136 0.39 6.27 -2.68
N ALA A 137 0.37 7.00 -1.56
CA ALA A 137 0.95 8.34 -1.49
C ALA A 137 2.47 8.31 -1.77
N LEU A 138 3.15 7.26 -1.32
CA LEU A 138 4.60 7.06 -1.53
C LEU A 138 4.96 6.69 -2.98
N GLN A 139 3.97 6.42 -3.83
CA GLN A 139 4.18 6.10 -5.24
C GLN A 139 4.32 7.38 -6.09
N GLY A 140 5.14 8.32 -5.63
CA GLY A 140 5.41 9.57 -6.34
C GLY A 140 4.27 10.60 -6.28
N LEU A 141 3.31 10.46 -5.36
CA LEU A 141 2.18 11.38 -5.18
C LEU A 141 2.37 12.36 -4.01
N ASP A 142 3.10 11.95 -2.98
CA ASP A 142 3.43 12.76 -1.81
C ASP A 142 4.94 12.76 -1.58
N PRO A 143 5.67 13.68 -2.22
CA PRO A 143 7.12 13.75 -2.06
C PRO A 143 7.55 14.10 -0.64
N ARG A 144 6.74 14.88 0.10
CA ARG A 144 7.09 15.26 1.47
C ARG A 144 7.06 14.05 2.38
N THR A 145 5.97 13.31 2.38
CA THR A 145 5.84 12.10 3.19
C THR A 145 6.85 11.03 2.75
N THR A 146 7.19 10.96 1.46
CA THR A 146 8.26 10.08 0.97
C THR A 146 9.62 10.46 1.54
N ALA A 147 9.98 11.75 1.55
CA ALA A 147 11.23 12.22 2.14
C ALA A 147 11.28 11.94 3.65
N SER A 148 10.20 12.24 4.38
CA SER A 148 10.09 11.95 5.82
C SER A 148 10.21 10.45 6.10
N LEU A 149 9.60 9.58 5.29
CA LEU A 149 9.66 8.13 5.47
C LEU A 149 11.09 7.59 5.43
N PHE A 150 11.92 8.12 4.54
CA PHE A 150 13.29 7.66 4.38
C PHE A 150 14.30 8.44 5.23
N ALA A 151 13.87 9.41 6.06
CA ALA A 151 14.77 10.27 6.85
C ALA A 151 15.79 9.48 7.70
N ASP A 152 15.36 8.34 8.27
CA ASP A 152 16.20 7.44 9.08
C ASP A 152 16.67 6.19 8.31
N ALA A 153 16.57 6.21 6.98
CA ALA A 153 17.04 5.12 6.15
C ALA A 153 18.56 5.05 6.06
N LYS A 154 19.07 3.92 5.60
CA LYS A 154 20.49 3.70 5.32
C LYS A 154 20.69 3.54 3.83
N CYS A 155 21.69 4.23 3.27
CA CYS A 155 22.16 3.92 1.92
C CYS A 155 22.88 2.57 1.95
N ILE A 156 22.45 1.64 1.09
CA ILE A 156 23.03 0.29 1.02
C ILE A 156 23.79 0.03 -0.28
N GLY A 157 23.97 1.07 -1.10
CA GLY A 157 24.73 1.01 -2.35
C GLY A 157 23.92 1.49 -3.55
N GLU A 158 24.35 1.04 -4.72
CA GLU A 158 23.86 1.48 -6.01
C GLU A 158 23.48 0.28 -6.88
N LYS A 159 22.48 0.47 -7.74
CA LYS A 159 22.06 -0.55 -8.71
C LYS A 159 21.50 0.10 -9.96
N LYS A 160 21.84 -0.48 -11.11
CA LYS A 160 21.26 -0.12 -12.39
C LYS A 160 19.90 -0.79 -12.57
N LEU A 161 18.84 -0.01 -12.74
CA LEU A 161 17.49 -0.46 -13.01
C LEU A 161 17.03 0.06 -14.37
N ASN A 162 16.63 -0.82 -15.28
CA ASN A 162 16.15 -0.45 -16.63
C ASN A 162 17.08 0.50 -17.41
N GLY A 163 18.39 0.43 -17.17
CA GLY A 163 19.38 1.30 -17.81
C GLY A 163 19.70 2.59 -17.05
N GLU A 164 19.05 2.85 -15.92
CA GLU A 164 19.27 4.01 -15.06
C GLU A 164 20.00 3.64 -13.76
N ASP A 165 21.07 4.35 -13.46
CA ASP A 165 21.82 4.16 -12.21
C ASP A 165 21.05 4.79 -11.04
N CYS A 166 20.82 4.01 -9.99
CA CYS A 166 20.03 4.39 -8.83
C CYS A 166 20.80 4.17 -7.53
N PHE A 167 20.67 5.10 -6.58
CA PHE A 167 21.00 4.86 -5.18
C PHE A 167 19.89 4.07 -4.49
N ILE A 168 20.25 3.26 -3.50
CA ILE A 168 19.30 2.42 -2.76
C ILE A 168 19.27 2.83 -1.30
N LEU A 169 18.11 3.31 -0.83
CA LEU A 169 17.84 3.54 0.58
C LEU A 169 17.04 2.38 1.15
N LYS A 170 17.47 1.87 2.31
CA LYS A 170 16.81 0.79 3.06
C LYS A 170 16.26 1.32 4.38
N LEU A 171 14.99 1.02 4.62
CA LEU A 171 14.27 1.30 5.86
C LEU A 171 13.75 -0.01 6.45
N CYS A 172 13.99 -0.22 7.74
CA CYS A 172 13.46 -1.37 8.49
C CYS A 172 12.59 -0.86 9.63
N ALA A 173 11.41 -1.44 9.81
CA ALA A 173 10.69 -1.27 11.06
C ALA A 173 11.45 -1.96 12.20
N ASP A 174 11.59 -1.28 13.33
CA ASP A 174 12.23 -1.80 14.54
C ASP A 174 11.32 -2.82 15.25
N PRO A 175 11.88 -3.69 16.12
CA PRO A 175 11.11 -4.73 16.82
C PRO A 175 9.94 -4.20 17.67
N HIS A 176 10.06 -3.00 18.25
CA HIS A 176 8.99 -2.42 19.05
C HIS A 176 7.82 -1.99 18.15
N THR A 177 8.11 -1.32 17.03
CA THR A 177 7.11 -1.00 16.00
C THR A 177 6.41 -2.23 15.45
N LEU A 178 7.15 -3.32 15.19
CA LEU A 178 6.58 -4.58 14.72
C LEU A 178 5.66 -5.21 15.78
N THR A 179 6.10 -5.26 17.04
CA THR A 179 5.32 -5.84 18.16
C THR A 179 4.03 -5.06 18.41
N ALA A 180 4.07 -3.73 18.36
CA ALA A 180 2.89 -2.87 18.53
C ALA A 180 1.81 -3.06 17.46
N ARG A 181 2.15 -3.72 16.35
CA ARG A 181 1.26 -4.01 15.22
C ARG A 181 0.82 -5.47 15.14
N SER A 182 1.45 -6.36 15.90
CA SER A 182 1.07 -7.78 15.99
C SER A 182 -0.23 -7.93 16.78
N GLU A 183 -1.06 -8.91 16.43
CA GLU A 183 -2.36 -9.14 17.08
C GLU A 183 -2.72 -10.62 17.13
N GLY A 184 -3.15 -11.09 18.30
CA GLY A 184 -3.58 -12.46 18.51
C GLY A 184 -2.51 -13.47 18.07
N PRO A 185 -2.84 -14.45 17.21
CA PRO A 185 -1.88 -15.44 16.72
C PRO A 185 -0.92 -14.90 15.66
N ALA A 186 -1.09 -13.66 15.18
CA ALA A 186 -0.33 -13.07 14.09
C ALA A 186 0.80 -12.16 14.60
N GLU A 187 2.03 -12.58 14.37
CA GLU A 187 3.29 -11.89 14.68
C GLU A 187 3.91 -11.31 13.40
N ILE A 188 4.23 -10.03 13.39
CA ILE A 188 5.01 -9.44 12.28
C ILE A 188 6.50 -9.59 12.57
N ILE A 189 7.16 -10.44 11.79
CA ILE A 189 8.60 -10.74 11.95
C ILE A 189 9.46 -9.65 11.31
N ARG A 190 9.04 -9.14 10.15
CA ARG A 190 9.84 -8.20 9.36
C ARG A 190 8.97 -7.32 8.49
N HIS A 191 9.26 -6.03 8.44
CA HIS A 191 8.73 -5.11 7.45
C HIS A 191 9.87 -4.22 6.97
N VAL A 192 10.29 -4.37 5.71
CA VAL A 192 11.43 -3.66 5.13
C VAL A 192 11.00 -3.01 3.83
N LEU A 193 11.39 -1.75 3.66
CA LEU A 193 11.15 -0.95 2.48
C LEU A 193 12.48 -0.52 1.86
N PHE A 194 12.58 -0.59 0.55
CA PHE A 194 13.69 -0.08 -0.23
C PHE A 194 13.18 0.98 -1.22
N GLY A 195 13.85 2.12 -1.27
CA GLY A 195 13.61 3.16 -2.26
C GLY A 195 14.80 3.29 -3.20
N TYR A 196 14.53 3.35 -4.50
CA TYR A 196 15.53 3.48 -5.55
C TYR A 196 15.42 4.86 -6.16
N PHE A 197 16.43 5.68 -5.90
CA PHE A 197 16.48 7.08 -6.28
C PHE A 197 17.41 7.23 -7.47
N SER A 198 16.89 7.74 -8.57
CA SER A 198 17.64 8.00 -9.79
C SER A 198 18.82 8.93 -9.50
N GLN A 199 20.03 8.54 -9.89
CA GLN A 199 21.21 9.41 -9.80
C GLN A 199 21.12 10.59 -10.78
N LYS A 200 20.37 10.42 -11.87
CA LYS A 200 20.23 11.41 -12.93
C LYS A 200 19.21 12.50 -12.59
N THR A 201 18.05 12.10 -12.05
CA THR A 201 16.91 12.99 -11.82
C THR A 201 16.71 13.31 -10.34
N GLY A 202 17.30 12.53 -9.43
CA GLY A 202 17.06 12.60 -7.99
C GLY A 202 15.72 11.99 -7.55
N LEU A 203 14.83 11.62 -8.48
CA LEU A 203 13.47 11.14 -8.19
C LEU A 203 13.46 9.67 -7.78
N LEU A 204 12.48 9.28 -6.97
CA LEU A 204 12.19 7.88 -6.65
C LEU A 204 11.58 7.21 -7.90
N VAL A 205 12.24 6.18 -8.45
CA VAL A 205 11.78 5.49 -9.68
C VAL A 205 11.27 4.08 -9.41
N TYR A 206 11.67 3.50 -8.28
CA TYR A 206 11.28 2.15 -7.91
C TYR A 206 11.27 1.95 -6.39
N MET A 207 10.35 1.11 -5.91
CA MET A 207 10.18 0.83 -4.49
C MET A 207 9.89 -0.66 -4.25
N GLU A 208 10.64 -1.28 -3.35
CA GLU A 208 10.42 -2.67 -2.92
C GLU A 208 9.97 -2.71 -1.47
N ASP A 209 8.92 -3.47 -1.20
CA ASP A 209 8.37 -3.64 0.13
C ASP A 209 8.22 -5.13 0.41
N SER A 210 8.67 -5.56 1.57
CA SER A 210 8.61 -6.95 2.01
C SER A 210 8.11 -6.99 3.45
N HIS A 211 6.96 -7.63 3.63
CA HIS A 211 6.26 -7.79 4.89
C HIS A 211 6.08 -9.28 5.21
N LEU A 212 6.76 -9.75 6.26
CA LEU A 212 6.72 -11.14 6.71
C LEU A 212 5.95 -11.24 8.02
N THR A 213 4.90 -12.05 8.01
CA THR A 213 4.07 -12.35 9.17
C THR A 213 4.11 -13.84 9.45
N ARG A 214 4.19 -14.22 10.72
CA ARG A 214 4.00 -15.58 11.21
C ARG A 214 2.66 -15.65 11.91
N ILE A 215 1.89 -16.68 11.63
CA ILE A 215 0.62 -16.98 12.28
C ILE A 215 0.78 -18.34 12.94
N GLN A 216 0.54 -18.39 14.25
CA GLN A 216 0.56 -19.65 14.99
C GLN A 216 -0.60 -19.70 15.98
N SER A 217 -1.50 -20.65 15.76
CA SER A 217 -2.58 -20.98 16.70
C SER A 217 -2.03 -21.83 17.85
N SER A 218 -2.68 -21.76 19.02
CA SER A 218 -2.28 -22.50 20.21
C SER A 218 -2.17 -24.01 19.93
N GLY A 219 -0.95 -24.56 19.96
CA GLY A 219 -0.68 -25.99 19.75
C GLY A 219 -0.57 -26.44 18.28
N GLY A 220 -0.62 -25.51 17.31
CA GLY A 220 -0.45 -25.80 15.88
C GLY A 220 0.92 -25.42 15.32
N ASP A 221 1.19 -25.84 14.09
CA ASP A 221 2.38 -25.46 13.32
C ASP A 221 2.32 -23.98 12.89
N ALA A 222 3.49 -23.37 12.72
CA ALA A 222 3.60 -21.98 12.30
C ALA A 222 3.44 -21.85 10.78
N VAL A 223 2.56 -20.94 10.36
CA VAL A 223 2.41 -20.52 8.96
C VAL A 223 3.04 -19.15 8.78
N TYR A 224 3.82 -18.99 7.74
CA TYR A 224 4.45 -17.74 7.34
C TYR A 224 3.79 -17.21 6.08
N TRP A 225 3.59 -15.90 6.06
CA TRP A 225 3.09 -15.14 4.93
C TRP A 225 4.09 -14.02 4.62
N GLU A 226 4.67 -14.04 3.43
CA GLU A 226 5.45 -12.94 2.90
C GLU A 226 4.66 -12.23 1.80
N THR A 227 4.40 -10.94 2.00
CA THR A 227 3.89 -10.06 0.94
C THR A 227 5.05 -9.23 0.44
N THR A 228 5.35 -9.32 -0.87
CA THR A 228 6.25 -8.39 -1.53
C THR A 228 5.48 -7.49 -2.49
N ILE A 229 5.83 -6.20 -2.51
CA ILE A 229 5.25 -5.22 -3.43
C ILE A 229 6.39 -4.47 -4.13
N ASN A 230 6.50 -4.64 -5.43
CA ASN A 230 7.47 -3.97 -6.29
C ASN A 230 6.74 -2.91 -7.12
N SER A 231 7.03 -1.63 -6.86
CA SER A 231 6.34 -0.49 -7.48
C SER A 231 7.30 0.31 -8.36
N PHE A 232 6.95 0.47 -9.64
CA PHE A 232 7.63 1.27 -10.65
C PHE A 232 6.88 2.59 -10.83
N LEU A 233 7.62 3.69 -10.94
CA LEU A 233 7.12 5.05 -10.94
C LEU A 233 7.60 5.74 -12.20
N ASP A 234 6.66 6.16 -13.04
CA ASP A 234 6.93 6.64 -14.38
C ASP A 234 6.20 7.96 -14.64
N ASP A 235 6.61 8.67 -15.70
CA ASP A 235 5.94 9.88 -16.18
C ASP A 235 5.79 10.96 -15.10
N TYR A 236 6.92 11.33 -14.48
CA TYR A 236 6.97 12.45 -13.56
C TYR A 236 6.72 13.76 -14.30
N ARG A 237 5.71 14.52 -13.84
CA ARG A 237 5.34 15.82 -14.40
C ARG A 237 5.25 16.88 -13.30
N PRO A 238 5.57 18.14 -13.59
CA PRO A 238 5.38 19.23 -12.64
C PRO A 238 3.89 19.57 -12.51
N VAL A 239 3.38 19.59 -11.28
CA VAL A 239 2.07 20.11 -10.90
C VAL A 239 2.30 21.21 -9.88
N GLU A 240 2.02 22.46 -10.24
CA GLU A 240 2.30 23.64 -9.38
C GLU A 240 3.75 23.70 -8.84
N GLY A 241 4.71 23.16 -9.60
CA GLY A 241 6.13 23.10 -9.23
C GLY A 241 6.56 21.85 -8.43
N VAL A 242 5.63 20.97 -8.06
CA VAL A 242 5.92 19.67 -7.43
C VAL A 242 5.98 18.58 -8.48
N MET A 243 7.00 17.72 -8.46
CA MET A 243 7.10 16.60 -9.40
C MET A 243 6.24 15.42 -8.91
N ILE A 244 5.25 15.05 -9.71
CA ILE A 244 4.30 13.97 -9.41
C ILE A 244 4.36 12.89 -10.49
N ALA A 245 4.47 11.63 -10.08
CA ALA A 245 4.39 10.49 -10.99
C ALA A 245 2.97 10.34 -11.51
N HIS A 246 2.78 10.45 -12.83
CA HIS A 246 1.46 10.33 -13.46
C HIS A 246 1.15 8.91 -13.93
N SER A 247 2.09 7.99 -13.83
CA SER A 247 1.83 6.58 -14.09
C SER A 247 2.73 5.69 -13.28
N GLY A 248 2.33 4.43 -13.15
CA GLY A 248 3.17 3.44 -12.52
C GLY A 248 2.57 2.06 -12.57
N ARG A 249 3.35 1.13 -12.06
CA ARG A 249 2.99 -0.29 -12.03
C ARG A 249 3.42 -0.91 -10.73
N SER A 250 2.57 -1.73 -10.12
CA SER A 250 2.90 -2.50 -8.93
C SER A 250 2.68 -3.98 -9.16
N ILE A 251 3.66 -4.79 -8.77
CA ILE A 251 3.59 -6.25 -8.76
C ILE A 251 3.56 -6.69 -7.31
N VAL A 252 2.51 -7.39 -6.92
CA VAL A 252 2.35 -7.98 -5.59
C VAL A 252 2.55 -9.48 -5.68
N THR A 253 3.38 -10.01 -4.80
CA THR A 253 3.50 -11.44 -4.57
C THR A 253 3.13 -11.75 -3.13
N LEU A 254 2.17 -12.64 -2.93
CA LEU A 254 1.82 -13.20 -1.64
C LEU A 254 2.32 -14.65 -1.59
N PHE A 255 3.23 -14.95 -0.69
CA PHE A 255 3.83 -16.27 -0.54
C PHE A 255 3.54 -16.85 0.85
N ARG A 256 2.99 -18.06 0.89
CA ARG A 256 2.63 -18.80 2.11
C ARG A 256 3.55 -20.01 2.28
N PHE A 257 4.10 -20.23 3.47
CA PHE A 257 4.96 -21.39 3.78
C PHE A 257 4.93 -21.80 5.26
N GLY A 258 5.47 -22.96 5.65
CA GLY A 258 5.72 -23.30 7.08
C GLY A 258 5.00 -24.51 7.68
N GLU A 259 3.82 -24.91 7.18
CA GLU A 259 3.08 -26.09 7.69
C GLU A 259 3.75 -27.41 7.28
N MET A 260 4.01 -27.59 5.98
CA MET A 260 4.71 -28.76 5.40
C MET A 260 5.40 -28.33 4.09
N ALA A 261 6.54 -28.92 3.72
CA ALA A 261 7.32 -28.54 2.51
C ALA A 261 6.53 -28.58 1.18
N MET A 262 5.37 -29.26 1.14
CA MET A 262 4.50 -29.38 -0.03
C MET A 262 3.23 -28.51 0.03
N SER A 263 3.13 -27.58 0.98
CA SER A 263 1.94 -26.71 1.20
C SER A 263 2.14 -25.25 0.76
N HIS A 264 3.24 -24.96 0.07
CA HIS A 264 3.56 -23.60 -0.35
C HIS A 264 2.55 -23.10 -1.40
N THR A 265 2.06 -21.89 -1.21
CA THR A 265 1.22 -21.21 -2.19
C THR A 265 1.79 -19.84 -2.51
N LYS A 266 1.84 -19.48 -3.79
CA LYS A 266 2.29 -18.18 -4.27
C LYS A 266 1.23 -17.57 -5.16
N THR A 267 0.75 -16.40 -4.80
CA THR A 267 -0.20 -15.63 -5.62
C THR A 267 0.47 -14.37 -6.11
N ARG A 268 0.37 -14.08 -7.40
CA ARG A 268 0.91 -12.86 -8.01
C ARG A 268 -0.19 -12.04 -8.66
N MET A 269 -0.19 -10.75 -8.39
CA MET A 269 -1.12 -9.76 -8.95
C MET A 269 -0.34 -8.57 -9.48
N GLU A 270 -0.81 -8.00 -10.59
CA GLU A 270 -0.22 -6.81 -11.19
C GLU A 270 -1.27 -5.70 -11.26
N GLU A 271 -0.87 -4.48 -10.91
CA GLU A 271 -1.65 -3.26 -11.07
C GLU A 271 -0.83 -2.31 -11.94
N SER A 272 -1.48 -1.67 -12.91
CA SER A 272 -0.96 -0.48 -13.57
C SER A 272 -1.92 0.67 -13.31
N TRP A 273 -1.41 1.87 -13.08
CA TRP A 273 -2.23 3.04 -12.78
C TRP A 273 -1.74 4.26 -13.55
N THR A 274 -2.67 5.19 -13.78
CA THR A 274 -2.41 6.50 -14.37
C THR A 274 -3.19 7.56 -13.61
N ILE A 275 -2.62 8.75 -13.48
CA ILE A 275 -3.24 9.89 -12.84
C ILE A 275 -3.97 10.73 -13.89
N GLU A 276 -5.22 11.05 -13.61
CA GLU A 276 -6.05 11.93 -14.44
C GLU A 276 -6.02 13.36 -13.93
N GLU A 277 -6.12 13.52 -12.61
CA GLU A 277 -6.17 14.83 -11.96
C GLU A 277 -5.34 14.83 -10.69
N VAL A 278 -4.64 15.95 -10.47
CA VAL A 278 -3.94 16.28 -9.22
C VAL A 278 -4.19 17.74 -8.93
N ALA A 279 -4.48 18.07 -7.68
CA ALA A 279 -4.59 19.44 -7.24
C ALA A 279 -4.16 19.59 -5.78
N PHE A 280 -3.62 20.76 -5.44
CA PHE A 280 -3.16 21.11 -4.10
C PHE A 280 -3.99 22.23 -3.50
N ASN A 281 -4.01 22.31 -2.17
CA ASN A 281 -4.67 23.39 -1.44
C ASN A 281 -6.15 23.59 -1.81
N ILE A 282 -6.86 22.48 -1.97
CA ILE A 282 -8.29 22.41 -2.26
C ILE A 282 -9.07 23.21 -1.20
N PRO A 283 -9.80 24.27 -1.60
CA PRO A 283 -10.65 25.02 -0.69
C PRO A 283 -11.79 24.14 -0.16
N GLY A 284 -12.07 24.26 1.14
CA GLY A 284 -13.21 23.58 1.78
C GLY A 284 -12.95 22.14 2.23
N LEU A 285 -11.79 21.53 1.90
CA LEU A 285 -11.41 20.26 2.52
C LEU A 285 -11.07 20.49 3.99
N SER A 286 -11.83 19.86 4.88
CA SER A 286 -11.68 19.96 6.34
C SER A 286 -11.37 18.60 6.95
N GLU A 287 -11.00 18.61 8.23
CA GLU A 287 -10.74 17.39 9.01
C GLU A 287 -11.97 16.47 9.09
N GLU A 288 -13.18 17.03 8.93
CA GLU A 288 -14.44 16.28 8.95
C GLU A 288 -14.52 15.25 7.81
N CYS A 289 -13.83 15.49 6.70
CA CYS A 289 -13.76 14.56 5.57
C CYS A 289 -12.97 13.27 5.88
N PHE A 290 -12.25 13.23 7.00
CA PHE A 290 -11.43 12.09 7.40
C PHE A 290 -11.98 11.34 8.61
N ILE A 291 -13.16 11.74 9.10
CA ILE A 291 -13.86 11.07 10.20
C ILE A 291 -14.16 9.62 9.79
N PRO A 292 -13.83 8.64 10.65
CA PRO A 292 -14.07 7.26 10.32
C PRO A 292 -15.56 6.88 10.36
N PRO A 293 -15.97 5.77 9.73
CA PRO A 293 -17.33 5.26 9.81
C PRO A 293 -17.79 5.02 11.26
N GLY A 294 -19.04 5.38 11.56
CA GLY A 294 -19.61 5.28 12.91
C GLY A 294 -19.84 3.84 13.40
N ASP A 295 -19.80 2.86 12.50
CA ASP A 295 -19.96 1.42 12.77
C ASP A 295 -18.62 0.69 12.98
N LEU A 296 -17.52 1.44 13.16
CA LEU A 296 -16.21 0.87 13.46
C LEU A 296 -16.26 -0.02 14.70
N LYS A 297 -16.06 -1.31 14.50
CA LYS A 297 -15.89 -2.27 15.59
C LYS A 297 -14.52 -2.04 16.24
N SER A 298 -14.50 -1.56 17.47
CA SER A 298 -13.31 -1.55 18.33
C SER A 298 -13.27 -2.83 19.16
N GLY A 299 -12.58 -3.88 18.70
CA GLY A 299 -12.47 -5.11 19.50
C GLY A 299 -11.87 -6.29 18.74
N SER A 300 -11.05 -7.07 19.44
CA SER A 300 -10.24 -8.20 18.97
C SER A 300 -10.94 -9.10 17.95
N ILE A 301 -10.26 -9.42 16.85
CA ILE A 301 -10.65 -10.51 15.95
C ILE A 301 -10.47 -11.82 16.73
N SER A 302 -11.56 -12.24 17.39
CA SER A 302 -11.80 -13.60 17.81
C SER A 302 -12.59 -14.28 16.69
N GLU A 303 -12.17 -15.50 16.36
CA GLU A 303 -12.82 -16.47 15.47
C GLU A 303 -12.54 -16.32 13.95
N ALA A 304 -11.53 -17.09 13.53
CA ALA A 304 -11.52 -17.92 12.33
C ALA A 304 -12.27 -17.39 11.10
N CYS A 305 -11.57 -16.64 10.25
CA CYS A 305 -11.85 -16.69 8.82
C CYS A 305 -11.38 -18.04 8.28
N GLU A 306 -12.16 -19.10 8.52
CA GLU A 306 -12.11 -20.27 7.65
C GLU A 306 -12.58 -19.81 6.26
N LEU A 307 -11.66 -19.82 5.31
CA LEU A 307 -12.00 -19.78 3.88
C LEU A 307 -13.01 -20.90 3.59
N PRO A 308 -13.99 -20.70 2.70
CA PRO A 308 -14.96 -21.75 2.39
C PRO A 308 -14.22 -22.99 1.91
N GLN A 309 -14.24 -24.03 2.76
CA GLN A 309 -13.74 -25.35 2.45
C GLN A 309 -14.58 -25.89 1.29
N GLU A 310 -13.93 -26.23 0.17
CA GLU A 310 -14.58 -26.97 -0.92
C GLU A 310 -15.09 -28.31 -0.35
N GLU A 311 -16.39 -28.38 -0.06
CA GLU A 311 -17.05 -29.64 0.24
C GLU A 311 -17.03 -30.53 -0.99
N ARG A 312 -16.17 -31.55 -0.91
CA ARG A 312 -16.10 -32.67 -1.83
C ARG A 312 -17.42 -33.44 -1.77
N ALA A 313 -18.24 -33.24 -2.78
CA ALA A 313 -19.52 -33.91 -2.99
C ALA A 313 -19.47 -35.43 -2.77
N LYS A 314 -20.41 -35.93 -1.94
CA LYS A 314 -21.00 -37.27 -2.09
C LYS A 314 -22.50 -37.22 -1.77
N GLY A 315 -23.29 -37.27 -2.84
CA GLY A 315 -24.50 -38.08 -2.95
C GLY A 315 -25.76 -37.73 -2.14
N SER A 316 -26.77 -37.25 -2.87
CA SER A 316 -28.19 -37.65 -2.82
C SER A 316 -29.23 -36.57 -2.47
N SER A 317 -30.24 -36.52 -3.33
CA SER A 317 -31.63 -36.02 -3.19
C SER A 317 -31.92 -34.51 -3.05
N ILE A 318 -32.35 -33.94 -4.19
CA ILE A 318 -33.58 -33.16 -4.43
C ILE A 318 -34.05 -32.20 -3.29
N SER A 319 -33.94 -30.88 -3.53
CA SER A 319 -35.12 -30.00 -3.60
C SER A 319 -34.75 -28.63 -4.18
N THR A 320 -35.58 -28.19 -5.12
CA THR A 320 -35.54 -26.91 -5.83
C THR A 320 -36.02 -25.76 -4.95
N HIS A 321 -35.20 -24.72 -4.77
CA HIS A 321 -35.71 -23.36 -4.57
C HIS A 321 -34.89 -22.36 -5.39
N ARG A 322 -35.50 -21.99 -6.52
CA ARG A 322 -35.08 -20.95 -7.45
C ARG A 322 -35.63 -19.62 -6.93
N ALA A 323 -34.80 -18.74 -6.38
CA ALA A 323 -35.18 -17.35 -6.13
C ALA A 323 -34.69 -16.47 -7.29
N LYS A 324 -35.66 -16.00 -8.09
CA LYS A 324 -35.47 -15.07 -9.20
C LYS A 324 -35.18 -13.67 -8.67
N VAL A 325 -34.18 -13.00 -9.25
CA VAL A 325 -33.98 -11.55 -9.13
C VAL A 325 -34.90 -10.88 -10.17
N ALA A 326 -35.81 -10.02 -9.72
CA ALA A 326 -36.69 -9.23 -10.57
C ALA A 326 -35.90 -8.04 -11.13
N ALA A 327 -35.79 -7.98 -12.45
CA ALA A 327 -35.37 -6.78 -13.17
C ALA A 327 -36.61 -5.90 -13.41
N LEU A 328 -36.51 -4.64 -13.00
CA LEU A 328 -37.49 -3.59 -13.27
C LEU A 328 -37.12 -2.92 -14.59
N GLU A 329 -37.84 -3.20 -15.67
CA GLU A 329 -37.80 -2.40 -16.89
C GLU A 329 -38.97 -1.41 -16.91
N LYS A 330 -38.64 -0.15 -17.21
CA LYS A 330 -39.60 0.94 -17.42
C LYS A 330 -39.71 1.24 -18.91
N SER A 331 -40.94 1.09 -19.40
CA SER A 331 -41.72 2.00 -20.27
C SER A 331 -41.41 2.21 -21.76
N HIS A 332 -42.53 2.49 -22.46
CA HIS A 332 -42.79 3.03 -23.82
C HIS A 332 -43.01 1.97 -24.91
N GLU A 333 -44.01 2.04 -25.78
CA GLU A 333 -45.08 3.01 -26.04
C GLU A 333 -46.08 2.38 -27.04
N LEU A 334 -47.31 2.93 -27.06
CA LEU A 334 -48.42 2.76 -28.03
C LEU A 334 -49.21 1.44 -27.97
#